data_AF-L7JUK1-F1
#
_entry.id   AF-L7JUK1-F1
#
_cell.length_a   1.000
_cell.length_b   1.000
_cell.length_c   1.000
_cell.angle_alpha   90.00
_cell.angle_beta   90.00
_cell.angle_gamma   90.00
#
_symmetry.space_group_name_H-M   'P 1'
#
loop_
_entity.id
_entity.type
_entity.pdbx_description
1 polymer ?
#
loop_
_entity_poly.entity_id
_entity_poly.type
_entity_poly.pdbx_seq_one_letter_code
_entity_poly.pdbx_strand_id
1 'polypeptide(L)'
;MFNLAEKLFFRKITGQSNQLPVSNATLERAVLNDVFFFLCGLNTCNIKYHDNADILVNPAYVNANVLKAVRKLGLQIKSFEKYIFENEYCSDSLKRILSNEIEEKLNQFQLFLVSLRGKVQSIEDLLIKLSDYIDLFNEMERIVNIVHEKNGDEIINVVKERKDKMVHFNTFYDNLIQRFAIDINQRINLFICHGIIKTPFFMVKESDTFNFDEKFFTNKFFLESTHVPFYLRSSKLVLECGLYSNLIRTVRASVENQDETMDLQNDFYDIMHGTPSFNQTKKKDVKITVDRIDTEVRNFNEPASNDSYHNDEVISNILPYEYVVRQHRHKYRLLNDLCLRYFENEWANIRDYLFLMNSAFFTDVLSEINENILDNSKKNVLKINRMVSGTNISFYIAKNSIITIISKILNLELNYDLDEELCILDGLSIEYKPNHVFQLFFSKKNIDELELVFRMLFTLFVINFSIVRDNRSTFSNLILTLNNFLVSSFYTNNILKEILQMQINDLNSCVSRINELIRLSLRDLYITSFNVFKILGSYFVLCFKYIKYKKEDCEGLKKVILDLNTVIDNENYNIFLANLLYRMKKHIVKE
;
A
#
# COMPACT_ATOMS: atom_id res chain seq x y z
N MET A 1 1.48 -38.68 30.05
CA MET A 1 1.08 -39.42 31.27
C MET A 1 1.65 -40.83 31.14
N PHE A 2 2.61 -41.24 31.98
CA PHE A 2 3.23 -42.57 31.87
C PHE A 2 2.35 -43.67 32.49
N ASN A 3 2.31 -44.84 31.85
CA ASN A 3 1.56 -46.00 32.33
C ASN A 3 2.29 -46.72 33.47
N LEU A 4 1.63 -47.72 34.06
CA LEU A 4 2.12 -48.46 35.23
C LEU A 4 3.45 -49.20 34.96
N ALA A 5 3.67 -49.67 33.72
CA ALA A 5 4.89 -50.37 33.32
C ALA A 5 6.09 -49.41 33.19
N GLU A 6 5.87 -48.19 32.70
CA GLU A 6 6.90 -47.14 32.65
C GLU A 6 7.26 -46.65 34.06
N LYS A 7 6.28 -46.53 34.96
CA LYS A 7 6.55 -46.25 36.39
C LYS A 7 7.39 -47.33 37.06
N LEU A 8 7.14 -48.60 36.75
CA LEU A 8 7.92 -49.74 37.28
C LEU A 8 9.31 -49.81 36.66
N PHE A 9 9.46 -49.49 35.38
CA PHE A 9 10.73 -49.43 34.66
C PHE A 9 11.63 -48.32 35.22
N PHE A 10 11.11 -47.11 35.41
CA PHE A 10 11.83 -46.00 36.04
C PHE A 10 12.25 -46.35 37.47
N ARG A 11 11.37 -46.97 38.26
CA ARG A 11 11.68 -47.38 39.64
C ARG A 11 12.82 -48.40 39.73
N LYS A 12 12.98 -49.24 38.70
CA LYS A 12 14.04 -50.26 38.61
C LYS A 12 15.39 -49.66 38.18
N ILE A 13 15.38 -48.57 37.41
CA ILE A 13 16.60 -47.89 36.93
C ILE A 13 17.09 -46.83 37.93
N THR A 14 16.19 -46.19 38.70
CA THR A 14 16.55 -45.12 39.65
C THR A 14 16.94 -45.60 41.04
N GLY A 15 16.72 -46.87 41.39
CA GLY A 15 17.08 -47.44 42.69
C GLY A 15 16.30 -46.86 43.88
N GLN A 16 15.12 -46.28 43.65
CA GLN A 16 14.31 -45.63 44.70
C GLN A 16 13.68 -46.68 45.65
N SER A 17 14.14 -46.72 46.91
CA SER A 17 13.54 -47.48 48.01
C SER A 17 12.63 -46.59 48.87
N ASN A 18 11.54 -47.17 49.42
CA ASN A 18 10.57 -46.46 50.27
C ASN A 18 11.03 -46.29 51.74
N GLN A 19 12.30 -46.52 52.07
CA GLN A 19 12.78 -46.41 53.44
C GLN A 19 13.23 -44.97 53.74
N LEU A 20 12.63 -44.36 54.76
CA LEU A 20 13.05 -43.05 55.27
C LEU A 20 14.52 -43.13 55.73
N PRO A 21 15.41 -42.25 55.25
CA PRO A 21 16.84 -42.32 55.54
C PRO A 21 17.14 -42.06 57.03
N VAL A 22 18.10 -42.83 57.56
CA VAL A 22 18.43 -42.94 58.99
C VAL A 22 19.32 -41.77 59.50
N SER A 23 19.78 -40.87 58.62
CA SER A 23 20.56 -39.66 58.98
C SER A 23 20.25 -38.46 58.07
N ASN A 24 20.43 -37.24 58.58
CA ASN A 24 20.20 -35.99 57.83
C ASN A 24 21.04 -35.90 56.54
N ALA A 25 22.28 -36.39 56.54
CA ALA A 25 23.14 -36.39 55.36
C ALA A 25 22.68 -37.38 54.26
N THR A 26 22.06 -38.50 54.67
CA THR A 26 21.48 -39.48 53.72
C THR A 26 20.18 -38.95 53.11
N LEU A 27 19.38 -38.21 53.90
CA LEU A 27 18.19 -37.51 53.43
C LEU A 27 18.54 -36.41 52.42
N GLU A 28 19.56 -35.60 52.72
CA GLU A 28 20.01 -34.51 51.84
C GLU A 28 20.50 -35.03 50.48
N ARG A 29 21.27 -36.13 50.44
CA ARG A 29 21.68 -36.76 49.17
C ARG A 29 20.51 -37.35 48.39
N ALA A 30 19.51 -37.92 49.07
CA ALA A 30 18.30 -38.43 48.42
C ALA A 30 17.48 -37.29 47.80
N VAL A 31 17.31 -36.19 48.53
CA VAL A 31 16.62 -34.98 48.04
C VAL A 31 17.40 -34.33 46.90
N LEU A 32 18.73 -34.25 46.96
CA LEU A 32 19.57 -33.72 45.87
C LEU A 32 19.38 -34.52 44.57
N ASN A 33 19.37 -35.86 44.65
CA ASN A 33 19.07 -36.70 43.48
C ASN A 33 17.66 -36.45 42.95
N ASP A 34 16.67 -36.30 43.84
CA ASP A 34 15.30 -35.98 43.46
C ASP A 34 15.20 -34.58 42.81
N VAL A 35 16.02 -33.61 43.21
CA VAL A 35 16.12 -32.28 42.57
C VAL A 35 16.64 -32.39 41.14
N PHE A 36 17.69 -33.18 40.88
CA PHE A 36 18.18 -33.39 39.52
C PHE A 36 17.10 -33.97 38.59
N PHE A 37 16.39 -35.01 39.04
CA PHE A 37 15.31 -35.60 38.25
C PHE A 37 14.14 -34.63 38.07
N PHE A 38 13.81 -33.86 39.11
CA PHE A 38 12.74 -32.86 39.07
C PHE A 38 13.02 -31.73 38.09
N LEU A 39 14.25 -31.19 38.07
CA LEU A 39 14.66 -30.16 37.12
C LEU A 39 14.79 -30.68 35.68
N CYS A 40 14.82 -32.01 35.47
CA CYS A 40 14.65 -32.63 34.16
C CYS A 40 13.17 -32.93 33.82
N GLY A 41 12.21 -32.37 34.57
CA GLY A 41 10.78 -32.53 34.32
C GLY A 41 10.15 -33.81 34.90
N LEU A 42 10.90 -34.62 35.67
CA LEU A 42 10.40 -35.89 36.22
C LEU A 42 9.87 -35.73 37.65
N ASN A 43 8.66 -36.20 37.91
CA ASN A 43 8.14 -36.31 39.27
C ASN A 43 8.91 -37.37 40.06
N THR A 44 9.32 -37.04 41.29
CA THR A 44 10.10 -37.93 42.17
C THR A 44 9.36 -38.29 43.44
N CYS A 45 9.95 -39.09 44.33
CA CYS A 45 9.32 -39.48 45.58
C CYS A 45 9.11 -38.27 46.51
N ASN A 46 10.07 -37.34 46.53
CA ASN A 46 10.05 -36.21 47.47
C ASN A 46 9.66 -34.86 46.84
N ILE A 47 9.65 -34.73 45.50
CA ILE A 47 9.32 -33.49 44.79
C ILE A 47 8.42 -33.80 43.60
N LYS A 48 7.21 -33.21 43.56
CA LYS A 48 6.23 -33.44 42.48
C LYS A 48 5.46 -32.17 42.13
N TYR A 49 5.09 -32.02 40.86
CA TYR A 49 4.14 -31.00 40.45
C TYR A 49 2.72 -31.30 40.98
N HIS A 50 2.01 -30.25 41.41
CA HIS A 50 0.62 -30.29 41.85
C HIS A 50 -0.18 -29.20 41.12
N ASP A 51 -1.29 -29.59 40.49
CA ASP A 51 -2.25 -28.71 39.80
C ASP A 51 -1.66 -27.64 38.87
N ASN A 52 -0.53 -27.94 38.22
CA ASN A 52 0.18 -27.06 37.28
C ASN A 52 0.68 -25.70 37.82
N ALA A 53 0.34 -25.33 39.05
CA ALA A 53 0.70 -24.05 39.67
C ALA A 53 1.55 -24.20 40.95
N ASP A 54 1.68 -25.41 41.50
CA ASP A 54 2.41 -25.64 42.74
C ASP A 54 3.29 -26.90 42.68
N ILE A 55 4.21 -27.01 43.63
CA ILE A 55 5.13 -28.14 43.79
C ILE A 55 5.06 -28.65 45.21
N LEU A 56 4.62 -29.91 45.35
CA LEU A 56 4.65 -30.63 46.61
C LEU A 56 6.07 -31.08 46.92
N VAL A 57 6.53 -30.72 48.12
CA VAL A 57 7.80 -31.19 48.68
C VAL A 57 7.50 -31.98 49.94
N ASN A 58 8.25 -33.06 50.15
CA ASN A 58 8.15 -33.87 51.36
C ASN A 58 8.35 -33.00 52.63
N PRO A 59 7.38 -32.96 53.56
CA PRO A 59 7.45 -32.15 54.78
C PRO A 59 8.57 -32.56 55.74
N ALA A 60 9.19 -33.73 55.57
CA ALA A 60 10.33 -34.18 56.36
C ALA A 60 11.63 -33.39 56.08
N TYR A 61 11.68 -32.57 55.03
CA TYR A 61 12.87 -31.78 54.69
C TYR A 61 12.86 -30.41 55.40
N VAL A 62 13.83 -30.19 56.29
CA VAL A 62 13.87 -29.05 57.21
C VAL A 62 14.30 -27.74 56.54
N ASN A 63 15.04 -27.78 55.42
CA ASN A 63 15.58 -26.58 54.76
C ASN A 63 14.70 -26.09 53.58
N ALA A 64 13.42 -25.84 53.85
CA ALA A 64 12.42 -25.50 52.83
C ALA A 64 12.74 -24.24 52.01
N ASN A 65 13.58 -23.32 52.52
CA ASN A 65 13.94 -22.08 51.83
C ASN A 65 14.81 -22.33 50.59
N VAL A 66 15.76 -23.26 50.66
CA VAL A 66 16.64 -23.63 49.53
C VAL A 66 15.82 -24.27 48.41
N LEU A 67 14.78 -25.02 48.76
CA LEU A 67 13.86 -25.61 47.78
C LEU A 67 12.94 -24.58 47.11
N LYS A 68 12.78 -23.36 47.63
CA LYS A 68 11.98 -22.32 46.93
C LYS A 68 12.59 -21.95 45.58
N ALA A 69 13.92 -21.85 45.50
CA ALA A 69 14.61 -21.57 44.24
C ALA A 69 14.44 -22.72 43.24
N VAL A 70 14.59 -23.97 43.70
CA VAL A 70 14.34 -25.17 42.91
C VAL A 70 12.89 -25.25 42.43
N ARG A 71 11.93 -24.88 43.28
CA ARG A 71 10.51 -24.83 42.93
C ARG A 71 10.26 -23.84 41.81
N LYS A 72 10.75 -22.61 41.96
CA LYS A 72 10.62 -21.57 40.94
C LYS A 72 11.19 -22.05 39.59
N LEU A 73 12.39 -22.63 39.62
CA LEU A 73 13.06 -23.12 38.42
C LEU A 73 12.27 -24.26 37.74
N GLY A 74 11.74 -25.21 38.50
CA GLY A 74 10.88 -26.27 37.96
C GLY A 74 9.58 -25.75 37.35
N LEU A 75 8.92 -24.77 37.98
CA LEU A 75 7.73 -24.13 37.40
C LEU A 75 8.06 -23.39 36.10
N GLN A 76 9.21 -22.69 36.03
CA GLN A 76 9.67 -22.02 34.82
C GLN A 76 9.91 -23.02 33.68
N ILE A 77 10.61 -24.12 33.95
CA ILE A 77 10.84 -25.19 32.96
C ILE A 77 9.52 -25.71 32.40
N LYS A 78 8.56 -26.03 33.28
CA LYS A 78 7.24 -26.50 32.87
C LYS A 78 6.45 -25.44 32.07
N SER A 79 6.58 -24.17 32.44
CA SER A 79 5.97 -23.05 31.70
C SER A 79 6.57 -22.91 30.31
N PHE A 80 7.89 -23.08 30.17
CA PHE A 80 8.58 -23.07 28.89
C PHE A 80 8.20 -24.26 28.02
N GLU A 81 8.15 -25.47 28.57
CA GLU A 81 7.66 -26.66 27.85
C GLU A 81 6.23 -26.46 27.34
N LYS A 82 5.36 -25.88 28.16
CA LYS A 82 4.01 -25.52 27.76
C LYS A 82 4.02 -24.50 26.62
N TYR A 83 4.81 -23.44 26.73
CA TYR A 83 4.93 -22.42 25.69
C TYR A 83 5.45 -23.01 24.37
N ILE A 84 6.42 -23.92 24.43
CA ILE A 84 6.96 -24.60 23.25
C ILE A 84 5.87 -25.41 22.56
N PHE A 85 5.15 -26.22 23.33
CA PHE A 85 4.06 -27.04 22.83
C PHE A 85 2.92 -26.21 22.21
N GLU A 86 2.54 -25.11 22.86
CA GLU A 86 1.50 -24.20 22.34
C GLU A 86 1.90 -23.52 21.03
N ASN A 87 3.21 -23.33 20.79
CA ASN A 87 3.71 -22.62 19.63
C ASN A 87 4.21 -23.51 18.49
N GLU A 88 4.32 -24.84 18.66
CA GLU A 88 4.83 -25.78 17.65
C GLU A 88 4.15 -25.59 16.27
N TYR A 89 2.83 -25.40 16.27
CA TYR A 89 2.02 -25.20 15.05
C TYR A 89 1.45 -23.78 14.92
N CYS A 90 1.99 -22.81 15.66
CA CYS A 90 1.51 -21.44 15.60
C CYS A 90 1.75 -20.83 14.21
N SER A 91 0.77 -20.08 13.69
CA SER A 91 0.89 -19.33 12.44
C SER A 91 1.88 -18.17 12.51
N ASP A 92 2.22 -17.72 13.72
CA ASP A 92 3.20 -16.67 13.97
C ASP A 92 4.63 -17.24 13.93
N SER A 93 5.39 -16.88 12.89
CA SER A 93 6.76 -17.34 12.72
C SER A 93 7.69 -16.87 13.82
N LEU A 94 7.49 -15.68 14.39
CA LEU A 94 8.38 -15.14 15.41
C LEU A 94 8.17 -15.83 16.76
N LYS A 95 6.92 -16.19 17.11
CA LYS A 95 6.64 -17.01 18.30
C LYS A 95 7.29 -18.38 18.22
N ARG A 96 7.27 -19.01 17.04
CA ARG A 96 7.97 -20.28 16.78
C ARG A 96 9.47 -20.15 16.92
N ILE A 97 10.07 -19.08 16.37
CA ILE A 97 11.51 -18.84 16.52
C ILE A 97 11.89 -18.68 18.00
N LEU A 98 11.10 -17.92 18.78
CA LEU A 98 11.31 -17.79 20.22
C LEU A 98 11.16 -19.13 20.94
N SER A 99 10.14 -19.91 20.60
CA SER A 99 9.92 -21.26 21.12
C SER A 99 11.15 -22.16 20.89
N ASN A 100 11.68 -22.19 19.67
CA ASN A 100 12.86 -22.98 19.32
C ASN A 100 14.11 -22.52 20.08
N GLU A 101 14.28 -21.21 20.28
CA GLU A 101 15.39 -20.67 21.09
C GLU A 101 15.26 -21.11 22.56
N ILE A 102 14.04 -21.07 23.12
CA ILE A 102 13.77 -21.53 24.49
C ILE A 102 14.07 -23.03 24.61
N GLU A 103 13.65 -23.84 23.64
CA GLU A 103 13.92 -25.28 23.60
C GLU A 103 15.44 -25.55 23.54
N GLU A 104 16.18 -24.82 22.71
CA GLU A 104 17.64 -24.91 22.62
C GLU A 104 18.30 -24.64 23.98
N LYS A 105 17.83 -23.61 24.71
CA LYS A 105 18.34 -23.27 26.06
C LYS A 105 17.94 -24.28 27.13
N LEU A 106 16.74 -24.84 27.07
CA LEU A 106 16.33 -25.93 27.96
C LEU A 106 17.18 -27.18 27.75
N ASN A 107 17.47 -27.54 26.49
CA ASN A 107 18.32 -28.67 26.16
C ASN A 107 19.76 -28.45 26.67
N GLN A 108 20.31 -27.25 26.50
CA GLN A 108 21.62 -26.86 27.07
C GLN A 108 21.63 -26.99 28.59
N PHE A 109 20.58 -26.52 29.26
CA PHE A 109 20.42 -26.63 30.71
C PHE A 109 20.35 -28.10 31.19
N GLN A 110 19.59 -28.95 30.51
CA GLN A 110 19.48 -30.37 30.85
C GLN A 110 20.83 -31.10 30.70
N LEU A 111 21.57 -30.83 29.62
CA LEU A 111 22.92 -31.37 29.43
C LEU A 111 23.88 -30.88 30.53
N PHE A 112 23.76 -29.61 30.92
CA PHE A 112 24.54 -29.05 32.02
C PHE A 112 24.20 -29.73 33.35
N LEU A 113 22.93 -29.96 33.68
CA LEU A 113 22.51 -30.71 34.87
C LEU A 113 23.10 -32.11 34.91
N VAL A 114 23.07 -32.84 33.78
CA VAL A 114 23.69 -34.17 33.68
C VAL A 114 25.19 -34.10 33.95
N SER A 115 25.88 -33.07 33.44
CA SER A 115 27.32 -32.88 33.64
C SER A 115 27.73 -32.62 35.10
N LEU A 116 26.79 -32.11 35.92
CA LEU A 116 26.96 -31.81 37.34
C LEU A 116 26.67 -33.02 38.24
N ARG A 117 26.02 -34.06 37.72
CA ARG A 117 25.67 -35.26 38.50
C ARG A 117 26.94 -35.92 39.05
N GLY A 118 26.98 -36.12 40.38
CA GLY A 118 28.13 -36.69 41.07
C GLY A 118 29.29 -35.72 41.34
N LYS A 119 29.23 -34.46 40.86
CA LYS A 119 30.22 -33.40 41.11
C LYS A 119 29.74 -32.34 42.10
N VAL A 120 28.49 -32.44 42.55
CA VAL A 120 27.84 -31.49 43.44
C VAL A 120 27.60 -32.14 44.80
N GLN A 121 27.96 -31.46 45.87
CA GLN A 121 27.95 -32.02 47.23
C GLN A 121 26.70 -31.67 48.05
N SER A 122 26.04 -30.54 47.76
CA SER A 122 24.81 -30.09 48.41
C SER A 122 23.88 -29.36 47.43
N ILE A 123 22.65 -29.06 47.86
CA ILE A 123 21.68 -28.31 47.04
C ILE A 123 22.12 -26.85 46.86
N GLU A 124 22.80 -26.27 47.85
CA GLU A 124 23.36 -24.92 47.77
C GLU A 124 24.48 -24.85 46.72
N ASP A 125 25.40 -25.83 46.70
CA ASP A 125 26.43 -25.95 45.66
C ASP A 125 25.79 -26.12 44.26
N LEU A 126 24.67 -26.84 44.16
CA LEU A 126 23.89 -26.91 42.92
C LEU A 126 23.38 -25.52 42.51
N LEU A 127 22.73 -24.80 43.42
CA LEU A 127 22.13 -23.49 43.12
C LEU A 127 23.18 -22.45 42.73
N ILE A 128 24.36 -22.47 43.35
CA ILE A 128 25.49 -21.61 42.96
C ILE A 128 25.90 -21.93 41.51
N LYS A 129 26.04 -23.21 41.17
CA LYS A 129 26.40 -23.62 39.80
C LYS A 129 25.29 -23.35 38.78
N LEU A 130 24.05 -23.21 39.22
CA LEU A 130 22.89 -22.89 38.38
C LEU A 130 22.59 -21.38 38.29
N SER A 131 23.34 -20.50 38.97
CA SER A 131 23.02 -19.07 39.07
C SER A 131 22.75 -18.41 37.71
N ASP A 132 23.64 -18.66 36.74
CA ASP A 132 23.57 -18.03 35.42
C ASP A 132 22.33 -18.49 34.64
N TYR A 133 21.93 -19.76 34.81
CA TYR A 133 20.70 -20.30 34.23
C TYR A 133 19.45 -19.79 34.93
N ILE A 134 19.50 -19.60 36.25
CA ILE A 134 18.39 -19.01 37.01
C ILE A 134 18.13 -17.59 36.52
N ASP A 135 19.18 -16.78 36.34
CA ASP A 135 19.05 -15.41 35.85
C ASP A 135 18.58 -15.37 34.39
N LEU A 136 19.10 -16.25 33.54
CA LEU A 136 18.64 -16.41 32.15
C LEU A 136 17.17 -16.81 32.08
N PHE A 137 16.73 -17.79 32.88
CA PHE A 137 15.34 -18.26 32.88
C PHE A 137 14.38 -17.20 33.41
N ASN A 138 14.78 -16.42 34.42
CA ASN A 138 14.02 -15.26 34.87
C ASN A 138 13.81 -14.24 33.73
N GLU A 139 14.82 -14.06 32.87
CA GLU A 139 14.71 -13.15 31.74
C GLU A 139 13.88 -13.73 30.59
N MET A 140 14.06 -15.01 30.28
CA MET A 140 13.24 -15.73 29.29
C MET A 140 11.75 -15.72 29.67
N GLU A 141 11.42 -15.94 30.94
CA GLU A 141 10.04 -15.89 31.45
C GLU A 141 9.42 -14.50 31.23
N ARG A 142 10.17 -13.43 31.47
CA ARG A 142 9.70 -12.06 31.19
C ARG A 142 9.42 -11.84 29.71
N ILE A 143 10.32 -12.29 28.84
CA ILE A 143 10.13 -12.16 27.39
C ILE A 143 8.91 -12.95 26.93
N VAL A 144 8.76 -14.20 27.38
CA VAL A 144 7.61 -15.05 27.07
C VAL A 144 6.31 -14.35 27.46
N ASN A 145 6.25 -13.79 28.67
CA ASN A 145 5.06 -13.06 29.14
C ASN A 145 4.76 -11.83 28.27
N ILE A 146 5.79 -11.10 27.87
CA ILE A 146 5.64 -9.92 27.01
C ILE A 146 5.18 -10.32 25.59
N VAL A 147 5.73 -11.40 25.04
CA VAL A 147 5.43 -11.89 23.68
C VAL A 147 4.09 -12.60 23.60
N HIS A 148 3.60 -13.17 24.70
CA HIS A 148 2.31 -13.87 24.73
C HIS A 148 1.15 -13.00 24.22
N GLU A 149 1.15 -11.71 24.59
CA GLU A 149 0.13 -10.73 24.20
C GLU A 149 0.38 -10.04 22.84
N LYS A 150 1.53 -10.33 22.21
CA LYS A 150 1.96 -9.70 20.95
C LYS A 150 1.87 -10.67 19.80
N ASN A 151 1.71 -10.19 18.57
CA ASN A 151 1.65 -11.02 17.38
C ASN A 151 2.45 -10.40 16.23
N GLY A 152 3.10 -11.25 15.46
CA GLY A 152 3.74 -10.87 14.23
C GLY A 152 4.99 -10.03 14.40
N ASP A 153 5.24 -9.20 13.40
CA ASP A 153 6.45 -8.39 13.30
C ASP A 153 6.61 -7.40 14.46
N GLU A 154 5.56 -7.10 15.23
CA GLU A 154 5.67 -6.24 16.42
C GLU A 154 6.56 -6.87 17.51
N ILE A 155 6.67 -8.20 17.55
CA ILE A 155 7.46 -8.94 18.54
C ILE A 155 8.93 -8.51 18.53
N ILE A 156 9.51 -8.26 17.35
CA ILE A 156 10.92 -7.87 17.25
C ILE A 156 11.19 -6.51 17.92
N ASN A 157 10.22 -5.59 17.83
CA ASN A 157 10.34 -4.25 18.40
C ASN A 157 10.35 -4.31 19.92
N VAL A 158 9.48 -5.15 20.47
CA VAL A 158 9.37 -5.32 21.92
C VAL A 158 10.58 -6.04 22.50
N VAL A 159 11.10 -7.06 21.80
CA VAL A 159 12.35 -7.74 22.19
C VAL A 159 13.54 -6.77 22.13
N LYS A 160 13.60 -5.90 21.13
CA LYS A 160 14.62 -4.84 21.03
C LYS A 160 14.50 -3.83 22.18
N GLU A 161 13.30 -3.37 22.50
CA GLU A 161 13.07 -2.45 23.63
C GLU A 161 13.54 -3.07 24.96
N ARG A 162 13.31 -4.37 25.13
CA ARG A 162 13.77 -5.10 26.31
C ARG A 162 15.30 -5.22 26.34
N LYS A 163 15.93 -5.56 25.21
CA LYS A 163 17.40 -5.59 25.08
C LYS A 163 18.02 -4.26 25.50
N ASP A 164 17.45 -3.15 25.06
CA ASP A 164 17.98 -1.80 25.35
C ASP A 164 17.93 -1.44 26.84
N LYS A 165 17.09 -2.14 27.62
CA LYS A 165 17.00 -2.00 29.07
C LYS A 165 17.87 -3.02 29.83
N MET A 166 18.40 -4.06 29.18
CA MET A 166 19.04 -5.22 29.82
C MET A 166 20.34 -5.64 29.12
N VAL A 167 21.46 -5.04 29.54
CA VAL A 167 22.80 -5.26 28.95
C VAL A 167 23.36 -6.66 29.23
N HIS A 168 22.95 -7.32 30.32
CA HIS A 168 23.54 -8.58 30.78
C HIS A 168 23.30 -9.77 29.83
N PHE A 169 22.21 -9.75 29.04
CA PHE A 169 21.83 -10.84 28.13
C PHE A 169 21.96 -10.48 26.65
N ASN A 170 22.86 -9.55 26.30
CA ASN A 170 23.00 -9.03 24.94
C ASN A 170 23.13 -10.14 23.88
N THR A 171 23.98 -11.15 24.11
CA THR A 171 24.19 -12.25 23.17
C THR A 171 22.92 -13.05 22.90
N PHE A 172 22.11 -13.31 23.93
CA PHE A 172 20.82 -14.00 23.77
C PHE A 172 19.86 -13.16 22.92
N TYR A 173 19.75 -11.86 23.23
CA TYR A 173 18.91 -10.96 22.45
C TYR A 173 19.38 -10.77 21.01
N ASP A 174 20.69 -10.68 20.79
CA ASP A 174 21.28 -10.51 19.46
C ASP A 174 21.00 -11.72 18.56
N ASN A 175 21.18 -12.93 19.08
CA ASN A 175 20.86 -14.16 18.35
C ASN A 175 19.37 -14.23 17.99
N LEU A 176 18.49 -13.87 18.95
CA LEU A 176 17.05 -13.90 18.74
C LEU A 176 16.60 -12.85 17.71
N ILE A 177 17.07 -11.60 17.84
CA ILE A 177 16.78 -10.50 16.90
C ILE A 177 17.30 -10.86 15.51
N GLN A 178 18.48 -11.48 15.41
CA GLN A 178 19.03 -11.92 14.12
C GLN A 178 18.11 -12.95 13.47
N ARG A 179 17.69 -14.00 14.20
CA ARG A 179 16.76 -15.02 13.67
C ARG A 179 15.42 -14.40 13.25
N PHE A 180 14.87 -13.46 14.02
CA PHE A 180 13.66 -12.71 13.63
C PHE A 180 13.86 -11.89 12.36
N ALA A 181 14.95 -11.13 12.27
CA ALA A 181 15.25 -10.31 11.11
C ALA A 181 15.42 -11.14 9.83
N ILE A 182 15.95 -12.36 9.92
CA ILE A 182 16.06 -13.30 8.78
C ILE A 182 14.67 -13.65 8.24
N ASP A 183 13.74 -14.06 9.10
CA ASP A 183 12.37 -14.42 8.70
C ASP A 183 11.61 -13.22 8.11
N ILE A 184 11.70 -12.06 8.76
CA ILE A 184 11.08 -10.82 8.27
C ILE A 184 11.66 -10.42 6.91
N ASN A 185 12.99 -10.48 6.74
CA ASN A 185 13.64 -10.12 5.47
C ASN A 185 13.26 -11.07 4.33
N GLN A 186 13.03 -12.37 4.61
CA GLN A 186 12.50 -13.30 3.62
C GLN A 186 11.09 -12.91 3.17
N ARG A 187 10.23 -12.49 4.09
CA ARG A 187 8.88 -12.00 3.77
C ARG A 187 8.92 -10.69 2.99
N ILE A 188 9.81 -9.76 3.37
CA ILE A 188 10.09 -8.54 2.60
C ILE A 188 10.54 -8.89 1.18
N ASN A 189 11.47 -9.82 1.02
CA ASN A 189 11.97 -10.23 -0.29
C ASN A 189 10.87 -10.87 -1.14
N LEU A 190 10.02 -11.72 -0.57
CA LEU A 190 8.87 -12.28 -1.29
C LEU A 190 7.92 -11.19 -1.78
N PHE A 191 7.65 -10.18 -0.95
CA PHE A 191 6.79 -9.07 -1.33
C PHE A 191 7.44 -8.17 -2.39
N ILE A 192 8.71 -7.78 -2.20
CA ILE A 192 9.46 -6.92 -3.12
C ILE A 192 9.70 -7.62 -4.46
N CYS A 193 10.04 -8.91 -4.49
CA CYS A 193 10.37 -9.61 -5.72
C CYS A 193 9.15 -10.13 -6.47
N HIS A 194 8.08 -10.50 -5.77
CA HIS A 194 6.94 -11.21 -6.36
C HIS A 194 5.58 -10.55 -6.10
N GLY A 195 5.51 -9.53 -5.23
CA GLY A 195 4.25 -8.88 -4.87
C GLY A 195 3.31 -9.77 -4.05
N ILE A 196 3.83 -10.79 -3.35
CA ILE A 196 3.04 -11.78 -2.63
C ILE A 196 3.11 -11.51 -1.12
N ILE A 197 1.95 -11.43 -0.47
CA ILE A 197 1.81 -11.41 0.99
C ILE A 197 1.29 -12.78 1.41
N LYS A 198 2.09 -13.57 2.12
CA LYS A 198 1.73 -14.93 2.56
C LYS A 198 1.20 -15.00 4.00
N THR A 199 1.53 -14.01 4.82
CA THR A 199 1.32 -14.07 6.27
C THR A 199 0.44 -12.92 6.73
N PRO A 200 -0.58 -13.16 7.58
CA PRO A 200 -1.45 -12.11 8.10
C PRO A 200 -0.74 -11.16 9.08
N PHE A 201 0.47 -11.51 9.50
CA PHE A 201 1.27 -10.81 10.50
C PHE A 201 2.42 -9.98 9.91
N PHE A 202 2.35 -9.69 8.61
CA PHE A 202 3.36 -8.88 7.92
C PHE A 202 3.05 -7.38 8.04
N MET A 203 4.08 -6.53 8.03
CA MET A 203 3.92 -5.07 8.09
C MET A 203 3.09 -4.44 6.96
N VAL A 204 2.96 -5.11 5.81
CA VAL A 204 2.08 -4.68 4.71
C VAL A 204 0.80 -5.50 4.78
N LYS A 205 -0.35 -4.82 4.82
CA LYS A 205 -1.67 -5.44 4.80
C LYS A 205 -2.39 -5.12 3.50
N GLU A 206 -3.15 -6.11 3.03
CA GLU A 206 -4.11 -5.96 1.94
C GLU A 206 -5.47 -5.66 2.56
N SER A 207 -6.19 -4.67 2.03
CA SER A 207 -7.53 -4.32 2.49
C SER A 207 -8.54 -5.36 1.98
N ASP A 208 -9.17 -6.09 2.89
CA ASP A 208 -10.18 -7.11 2.58
C ASP A 208 -11.47 -6.53 1.98
N THR A 209 -11.72 -5.23 2.18
CA THR A 209 -12.93 -4.53 1.70
C THR A 209 -12.72 -3.80 0.38
N PHE A 210 -11.71 -4.17 -0.40
CA PHE A 210 -11.45 -3.53 -1.69
C PHE A 210 -12.62 -3.76 -2.66
N ASN A 211 -13.46 -2.74 -2.84
CA ASN A 211 -14.43 -2.69 -3.93
C ASN A 211 -13.71 -2.28 -5.21
N PHE A 212 -14.14 -2.85 -6.34
CA PHE A 212 -13.62 -2.51 -7.68
C PHE A 212 -13.80 -1.02 -8.04
N ASP A 213 -14.62 -0.30 -7.27
CA ASP A 213 -14.84 1.14 -7.37
C ASP A 213 -13.71 1.99 -6.71
N GLU A 214 -12.77 1.39 -5.99
CA GLU A 214 -11.67 2.07 -5.29
C GLU A 214 -10.32 2.00 -6.04
N LYS A 215 -9.42 2.95 -5.74
CA LYS A 215 -8.09 3.01 -6.37
C LYS A 215 -7.19 1.88 -5.86
N PHE A 216 -6.82 0.96 -6.76
CA PHE A 216 -5.92 -0.17 -6.45
C PHE A 216 -4.62 0.29 -5.79
N PHE A 217 -4.00 1.36 -6.29
CA PHE A 217 -2.66 1.76 -5.86
C PHE A 217 -2.59 2.51 -4.52
N THR A 218 -3.72 3.05 -4.05
CA THR A 218 -3.75 3.92 -2.85
C THR A 218 -4.46 3.28 -1.67
N ASN A 219 -5.47 2.45 -1.91
CA ASN A 219 -6.31 1.92 -0.83
C ASN A 219 -6.13 0.42 -0.59
N LYS A 220 -5.55 -0.30 -1.56
CA LYS A 220 -5.47 -1.76 -1.47
C LYS A 220 -4.40 -2.23 -0.49
N PHE A 221 -3.26 -1.54 -0.41
CA PHE A 221 -2.17 -1.92 0.49
C PHE A 221 -1.77 -0.77 1.39
N PHE A 222 -1.56 -1.07 2.68
CA PHE A 222 -1.12 -0.09 3.66
C PHE A 222 -0.08 -0.67 4.62
N LEU A 223 0.68 0.21 5.26
CA LEU A 223 1.66 -0.15 6.29
C LEU A 223 0.98 -0.12 7.66
N GLU A 224 1.07 -1.23 8.38
CA GLU A 224 0.66 -1.31 9.78
C GLU A 224 1.84 -0.90 10.67
N SER A 225 1.76 0.30 11.26
CA SER A 225 2.89 0.94 11.95
C SER A 225 3.46 0.13 13.12
N THR A 226 2.61 -0.61 13.84
CA THR A 226 3.02 -1.47 14.96
C THR A 226 3.90 -2.64 14.53
N HIS A 227 3.73 -3.09 13.29
CA HIS A 227 4.43 -4.24 12.71
C HIS A 227 5.70 -3.80 11.95
N VAL A 228 6.01 -2.51 11.85
CA VAL A 228 7.24 -2.06 11.18
C VAL A 228 8.45 -2.35 12.07
N PRO A 229 9.41 -3.19 11.65
CA PRO A 229 10.60 -3.50 12.44
C PRO A 229 11.49 -2.26 12.65
N PHE A 230 12.04 -2.12 13.86
CA PHE A 230 12.86 -0.98 14.29
C PHE A 230 14.07 -0.70 13.39
N TYR A 231 14.59 -1.73 12.72
CA TYR A 231 15.78 -1.63 11.87
C TYR A 231 15.47 -1.18 10.44
N LEU A 232 14.19 -1.13 10.04
CA LEU A 232 13.80 -0.63 8.74
C LEU A 232 13.82 0.90 8.73
N ARG A 233 14.79 1.47 8.01
CA ARG A 233 14.93 2.93 7.84
C ARG A 233 13.87 3.53 6.93
N SER A 234 13.31 2.72 6.01
CA SER A 234 12.36 3.20 5.00
C SER A 234 11.34 2.12 4.62
N SER A 235 10.37 1.86 5.50
CA SER A 235 9.25 0.95 5.25
C SER A 235 8.40 1.37 4.05
N LYS A 236 8.31 2.69 3.78
CA LYS A 236 7.62 3.22 2.59
C LYS A 236 8.20 2.70 1.28
N LEU A 237 9.53 2.58 1.19
CA LEU A 237 10.18 2.03 0.00
C LEU A 237 9.82 0.55 -0.18
N VAL A 238 9.73 -0.22 0.90
CA VAL A 238 9.30 -1.63 0.82
C VAL A 238 7.88 -1.74 0.28
N LEU A 239 6.96 -0.90 0.78
CA LEU A 239 5.59 -0.82 0.28
C LEU A 239 5.56 -0.50 -1.22
N GLU A 240 6.22 0.59 -1.63
CA GLU A 240 6.28 1.02 -3.04
C GLU A 240 6.86 -0.10 -3.93
N CYS A 241 7.97 -0.70 -3.53
CA CYS A 241 8.63 -1.78 -4.27
C CYS A 241 7.72 -2.99 -4.46
N GLY A 242 7.05 -3.46 -3.40
CA GLY A 242 6.15 -4.61 -3.52
C GLY A 242 4.83 -4.31 -4.23
N LEU A 243 4.34 -3.07 -4.16
CA LEU A 243 3.19 -2.61 -4.96
C LEU A 243 3.47 -2.74 -6.47
N TYR A 244 4.63 -2.29 -6.93
CA TYR A 244 5.04 -2.43 -8.33
C TYR A 244 5.16 -3.91 -8.75
N SER A 245 5.69 -4.78 -7.89
CA SER A 245 5.78 -6.21 -8.19
C SER A 245 4.41 -6.88 -8.21
N ASN A 246 3.48 -6.46 -7.35
CA ASN A 246 2.10 -6.94 -7.38
C ASN A 246 1.36 -6.47 -8.64
N LEU A 247 1.61 -5.22 -9.07
CA LEU A 247 1.10 -4.70 -10.35
C LEU A 247 1.57 -5.57 -11.52
N ILE A 248 2.88 -5.86 -11.62
CA ILE A 248 3.43 -6.73 -12.67
C ILE A 248 2.71 -8.08 -12.68
N ARG A 249 2.58 -8.70 -11.50
CA ARG A 249 1.91 -9.98 -11.36
C ARG A 249 0.45 -9.92 -11.84
N THR A 250 -0.24 -8.83 -11.52
CA THR A 250 -1.64 -8.61 -11.93
C THR A 250 -1.77 -8.40 -13.44
N VAL A 251 -0.90 -7.57 -14.02
CA VAL A 251 -0.85 -7.32 -15.47
C VAL A 251 -0.54 -8.62 -16.22
N ARG A 252 0.45 -9.40 -15.76
CA ARG A 252 0.78 -10.70 -16.35
C ARG A 252 -0.41 -11.65 -16.33
N ALA A 253 -1.09 -11.76 -15.19
CA ALA A 253 -2.27 -12.61 -15.06
C ALA A 253 -3.42 -12.14 -15.98
N SER A 254 -3.58 -10.83 -16.22
CA SER A 254 -4.59 -10.34 -17.18
C SER A 254 -4.24 -10.68 -18.64
N VAL A 255 -2.97 -10.56 -19.03
CA VAL A 255 -2.51 -10.84 -20.40
C VAL A 255 -2.58 -12.34 -20.72
N GLU A 256 -2.17 -13.21 -19.79
CA GLU A 256 -2.24 -14.67 -19.97
C GLU A 256 -3.67 -15.19 -20.15
N ASN A 257 -4.69 -14.44 -19.71
CA ASN A 257 -6.10 -14.82 -19.85
C ASN A 257 -6.75 -14.36 -21.17
N GLN A 258 -6.05 -13.58 -22.00
CA GLN A 258 -6.68 -12.90 -23.15
C GLN A 258 -6.18 -13.33 -24.53
N ASP A 259 -5.24 -14.28 -24.66
CA ASP A 259 -4.68 -14.76 -25.95
C ASP A 259 -4.16 -13.64 -26.90
N GLU A 260 -4.10 -12.39 -26.44
CA GLU A 260 -3.50 -11.27 -27.15
C GLU A 260 -2.04 -11.12 -26.70
N THR A 261 -1.11 -11.37 -27.63
CA THR A 261 0.30 -11.06 -27.46
C THR A 261 0.48 -9.55 -27.49
N MET A 262 0.24 -8.87 -26.36
CA MET A 262 0.71 -7.50 -26.21
C MET A 262 2.25 -7.53 -26.13
N ASP A 263 2.93 -6.65 -26.88
CA ASP A 263 4.38 -6.41 -26.75
C ASP A 263 4.81 -6.11 -25.29
N LEU A 264 3.86 -5.63 -24.48
CA LEU A 264 3.98 -5.49 -23.02
C LEU A 264 4.50 -6.77 -22.35
N GLN A 265 4.00 -7.95 -22.72
CA GLN A 265 4.39 -9.19 -22.05
C GLN A 265 5.88 -9.48 -22.21
N ASN A 266 6.45 -9.21 -23.39
CA ASN A 266 7.88 -9.37 -23.65
C ASN A 266 8.71 -8.28 -22.95
N ASP A 267 8.26 -7.02 -22.99
CA ASP A 267 8.93 -5.91 -22.31
C ASP A 267 8.96 -6.09 -20.78
N PHE A 268 7.86 -6.52 -20.16
CA PHE A 268 7.80 -6.82 -18.73
C PHE A 268 8.60 -8.08 -18.36
N TYR A 269 8.62 -9.10 -19.23
CA TYR A 269 9.38 -10.34 -19.03
C TYR A 269 10.89 -10.09 -19.07
N ASP A 270 11.37 -9.32 -20.05
CA ASP A 270 12.79 -8.99 -20.20
C ASP A 270 13.31 -8.10 -19.05
N ILE A 271 12.48 -7.18 -18.52
CA ILE A 271 12.84 -6.37 -17.34
C ILE A 271 12.92 -7.22 -16.06
N MET A 272 12.07 -8.24 -15.92
CA MET A 272 12.02 -9.09 -14.72
C MET A 272 13.09 -10.18 -14.73
N HIS A 273 13.35 -10.78 -15.89
CA HIS A 273 14.29 -11.89 -16.09
C HIS A 273 15.66 -11.46 -16.61
N GLY A 274 15.82 -10.21 -17.03
CA GLY A 274 17.10 -9.58 -17.22
C GLY A 274 17.88 -9.55 -15.90
N THR A 275 18.82 -10.47 -15.74
CA THR A 275 19.92 -10.28 -14.79
C THR A 275 20.61 -8.96 -15.14
N PRO A 276 20.90 -8.08 -14.17
CA PRO A 276 21.68 -6.89 -14.46
C PRO A 276 23.05 -7.32 -14.97
N SER A 277 23.24 -7.28 -16.29
CA SER A 277 24.55 -7.40 -16.91
C SER A 277 25.28 -6.09 -16.62
N PHE A 278 25.87 -5.99 -15.44
CA PHE A 278 26.98 -5.08 -15.22
C PHE A 278 28.17 -5.61 -16.02
N ASN A 279 28.18 -5.37 -17.34
CA ASN A 279 29.39 -5.31 -18.13
C ASN A 279 29.11 -4.72 -19.53
N GLN A 280 29.87 -3.66 -19.83
CA GLN A 280 30.16 -3.09 -21.15
C GLN A 280 29.13 -2.14 -21.79
N THR A 281 28.91 -0.97 -21.20
CA THR A 281 28.81 0.25 -22.02
C THR A 281 30.22 0.74 -22.35
N LYS A 282 30.65 0.33 -23.55
CA LYS A 282 31.53 1.03 -24.49
C LYS A 282 32.20 2.29 -23.94
N LYS A 283 33.53 2.24 -23.84
CA LYS A 283 34.41 3.38 -24.11
C LYS A 283 33.90 4.08 -25.37
N LYS A 284 33.29 5.24 -25.21
CA LYS A 284 33.20 6.26 -26.26
C LYS A 284 33.78 7.53 -25.68
N ASP A 285 34.77 8.02 -26.41
CA ASP A 285 35.64 9.13 -26.08
C ASP A 285 34.88 10.37 -25.65
N VAL A 286 35.14 10.82 -24.42
CA VAL A 286 35.01 12.21 -24.04
C VAL A 286 36.26 12.57 -23.24
N LYS A 287 37.24 13.15 -23.93
CA LYS A 287 38.26 14.00 -23.31
C LYS A 287 37.52 15.16 -22.64
N ILE A 288 37.36 15.11 -21.32
CA ILE A 288 37.17 16.31 -20.52
C ILE A 288 38.35 16.36 -19.55
N THR A 289 39.06 17.47 -19.69
CA THR A 289 40.21 17.93 -18.93
C THR A 289 39.95 17.88 -17.44
N VAL A 290 40.97 17.35 -16.76
CA VAL A 290 41.22 17.41 -15.32
C VAL A 290 41.22 18.87 -14.88
N ASP A 291 40.40 19.20 -13.88
CA ASP A 291 40.81 20.13 -12.84
C ASP A 291 40.43 19.57 -11.46
N ARG A 292 41.39 19.72 -10.55
CA ARG A 292 41.55 19.08 -9.24
C ARG A 292 40.43 19.43 -8.26
N ILE A 293 40.17 18.53 -7.29
CA ILE A 293 40.40 18.74 -5.85
C ILE A 293 40.22 17.40 -5.10
N ASP A 294 41.12 17.21 -4.15
CA ASP A 294 41.53 16.01 -3.40
C ASP A 294 40.45 15.34 -2.55
N THR A 295 40.51 14.00 -2.39
CA THR A 295 40.62 13.34 -1.06
C THR A 295 40.98 11.85 -1.15
N GLU A 296 42.20 11.55 -0.66
CA GLU A 296 42.66 10.36 0.08
C GLU A 296 42.29 8.94 -0.39
N VAL A 297 43.23 8.34 -1.14
CA VAL A 297 43.40 6.88 -1.26
C VAL A 297 44.29 6.40 -0.10
N ARG A 298 43.73 5.67 0.86
CA ARG A 298 44.51 4.79 1.75
C ARG A 298 44.50 3.37 1.19
N ASN A 299 45.63 3.00 0.59
CA ASN A 299 46.00 1.61 0.34
C ASN A 299 46.22 0.90 1.68
N PHE A 300 45.53 -0.22 1.91
CA PHE A 300 45.98 -1.24 2.84
C PHE A 300 46.47 -2.44 2.04
N ASN A 301 47.79 -2.63 2.10
CA ASN A 301 48.48 -3.83 1.66
C ASN A 301 48.05 -5.02 2.54
N GLU A 302 47.81 -6.16 1.89
CA GLU A 302 47.82 -7.47 2.53
C GLU A 302 49.17 -7.75 3.20
N PRO A 303 49.15 -8.51 4.30
CA PRO A 303 50.13 -9.55 4.46
C PRO A 303 49.44 -10.92 4.63
N ALA A 304 49.88 -11.86 3.81
CA ALA A 304 49.68 -13.28 4.02
C ALA A 304 50.45 -13.73 5.28
N SER A 305 49.76 -14.33 6.24
CA SER A 305 50.31 -15.45 7.02
C SER A 305 49.19 -16.17 7.79
N ASN A 306 49.25 -17.50 7.72
CA ASN A 306 48.35 -18.46 8.32
C ASN A 306 48.27 -18.32 9.86
N ASP A 307 47.05 -18.21 10.40
CA ASP A 307 46.47 -19.16 11.36
C ASP A 307 45.17 -18.57 11.95
N SER A 308 44.16 -19.43 12.15
CA SER A 308 42.79 -19.19 12.68
C SER A 308 41.66 -18.80 11.70
N TYR A 309 41.40 -19.66 10.71
CA TYR A 309 40.07 -19.75 10.11
C TYR A 309 39.19 -20.67 10.96
N HIS A 310 38.34 -20.08 11.81
CA HIS A 310 36.98 -20.55 12.10
C HIS A 310 36.35 -19.61 13.14
N ASN A 311 35.62 -18.59 12.66
CA ASN A 311 34.24 -18.28 13.12
C ASN A 311 33.67 -16.93 12.64
N ASP A 312 34.37 -16.14 11.82
CA ASP A 312 33.84 -14.83 11.37
C ASP A 312 33.22 -14.79 9.95
N GLU A 313 33.08 -15.92 9.25
CA GLU A 313 32.55 -15.98 7.87
C GLU A 313 31.15 -16.64 7.74
N VAL A 314 30.25 -16.46 8.71
CA VAL A 314 28.82 -16.81 8.55
C VAL A 314 27.91 -15.57 8.61
N ILE A 315 28.46 -14.39 8.30
CA ILE A 315 27.68 -13.15 8.10
C ILE A 315 27.36 -12.91 6.61
N SER A 316 27.81 -13.79 5.70
CA SER A 316 27.93 -13.48 4.27
C SER A 316 26.92 -14.11 3.31
N ASN A 317 25.67 -14.44 3.71
CA ASN A 317 24.66 -14.90 2.72
C ASN A 317 23.19 -14.57 2.97
N ILE A 318 22.88 -13.51 3.72
CA ILE A 318 21.53 -12.91 3.72
C ILE A 318 21.71 -11.44 3.36
N LEU A 319 21.48 -11.14 2.09
CA LEU A 319 21.57 -9.78 1.58
C LEU A 319 20.69 -8.86 2.44
N PRO A 320 21.24 -7.80 3.06
CA PRO A 320 20.43 -6.84 3.80
C PRO A 320 19.27 -6.35 2.94
N TYR A 321 18.10 -6.11 3.50
CA TYR A 321 16.94 -5.61 2.73
C TYR A 321 17.31 -4.36 1.91
N GLU A 322 18.23 -3.52 2.40
CA GLU A 322 18.76 -2.35 1.68
C GLU A 322 19.43 -2.73 0.36
N TYR A 323 20.13 -3.87 0.30
CA TYR A 323 20.74 -4.38 -0.93
C TYR A 323 19.68 -4.85 -1.91
N VAL A 324 18.66 -5.58 -1.44
CA VAL A 324 17.55 -6.04 -2.28
C VAL A 324 16.76 -4.83 -2.82
N VAL A 325 16.42 -3.87 -1.97
CA VAL A 325 15.78 -2.62 -2.39
C VAL A 325 16.65 -1.86 -3.41
N ARG A 326 17.98 -1.78 -3.22
CA ARG A 326 18.90 -1.14 -4.18
C ARG A 326 18.97 -1.86 -5.52
N GLN A 327 19.05 -3.19 -5.52
CA GLN A 327 19.08 -3.98 -6.76
C GLN A 327 17.78 -3.85 -7.54
N HIS A 328 16.65 -3.87 -6.84
CA HIS A 328 15.34 -3.78 -7.48
C HIS A 328 14.96 -2.35 -7.84
N ARG A 329 15.60 -1.32 -7.26
CA ARG A 329 15.43 0.10 -7.64
C ARG A 329 15.61 0.33 -9.13
N HIS A 330 16.56 -0.35 -9.77
CA HIS A 330 16.75 -0.24 -11.22
C HIS A 330 15.58 -0.86 -11.99
N LYS A 331 15.12 -2.05 -11.59
CA LYS A 331 13.93 -2.71 -12.18
C LYS A 331 12.69 -1.83 -12.03
N TYR A 332 12.50 -1.20 -10.87
CA TYR A 332 11.39 -0.28 -10.65
C TYR A 332 11.48 0.99 -11.50
N ARG A 333 12.68 1.53 -11.69
CA ARG A 333 12.86 2.66 -12.60
C ARG A 333 12.48 2.27 -14.03
N LEU A 334 12.95 1.12 -14.52
CA LEU A 334 12.59 0.61 -15.84
C LEU A 334 11.09 0.39 -15.98
N LEU A 335 10.46 -0.17 -14.94
CA LEU A 335 9.02 -0.41 -14.90
C LEU A 335 8.20 0.87 -14.91
N ASN A 336 8.62 1.84 -14.09
CA ASN A 336 8.02 3.15 -14.04
C ASN A 336 8.16 3.82 -15.40
N ASP A 337 9.35 3.82 -16.00
CA ASP A 337 9.59 4.37 -17.34
C ASP A 337 8.70 3.68 -18.40
N LEU A 338 8.49 2.35 -18.31
CA LEU A 338 7.59 1.61 -19.18
C LEU A 338 6.14 2.06 -18.98
N CYS A 339 5.62 2.05 -17.75
CA CYS A 339 4.27 2.53 -17.42
C CYS A 339 4.05 3.97 -17.87
N LEU A 340 5.06 4.83 -17.74
CA LEU A 340 5.00 6.22 -18.21
C LEU A 340 4.89 6.32 -19.74
N ARG A 341 5.61 5.50 -20.50
CA ARG A 341 5.45 5.45 -21.96
C ARG A 341 4.04 5.04 -22.38
N TYR A 342 3.47 4.03 -21.74
CA TYR A 342 2.07 3.65 -22.03
C TYR A 342 1.08 4.71 -21.56
N PHE A 343 1.42 5.46 -20.51
CA PHE A 343 0.58 6.55 -20.01
C PHE A 343 0.53 7.71 -21.01
N GLU A 344 1.59 7.99 -21.76
CA GLU A 344 1.56 9.05 -22.78
C GLU A 344 0.44 8.84 -23.80
N ASN A 345 0.19 7.60 -24.22
CA ASN A 345 -0.90 7.26 -25.14
C ASN A 345 -2.28 7.44 -24.48
N GLU A 346 -2.45 7.00 -23.23
CA GLU A 346 -3.70 7.25 -22.49
C GLU A 346 -3.94 8.73 -22.27
N TRP A 347 -2.88 9.47 -21.95
CA TRP A 347 -2.95 10.90 -21.72
C TRP A 347 -3.32 11.65 -22.98
N ALA A 348 -2.79 11.25 -24.14
CA ALA A 348 -3.22 11.79 -25.42
C ALA A 348 -4.73 11.60 -25.62
N ASN A 349 -5.27 10.41 -25.33
CA ASN A 349 -6.72 10.16 -25.42
C ASN A 349 -7.52 11.05 -24.46
N ILE A 350 -7.09 11.15 -23.20
CA ILE A 350 -7.75 12.00 -22.19
C ILE A 350 -7.72 13.47 -22.63
N ARG A 351 -6.54 13.98 -23.02
CA ARG A 351 -6.34 15.35 -23.48
C ARG A 351 -7.18 15.67 -24.71
N ASP A 352 -7.06 14.85 -25.75
CA ASP A 352 -7.58 15.16 -27.06
C ASP A 352 -9.11 15.05 -27.10
N TYR A 353 -9.67 14.08 -26.38
CA TYR A 353 -11.10 13.80 -26.42
C TYR A 353 -11.87 14.23 -25.17
N LEU A 354 -11.39 13.95 -23.94
CA LEU A 354 -12.12 14.31 -22.71
C LEU A 354 -11.99 15.81 -22.41
N PHE A 355 -10.84 16.41 -22.70
CA PHE A 355 -10.58 17.85 -22.59
C PHE A 355 -10.73 18.61 -23.91
N LEU A 356 -11.28 17.99 -24.96
CA LEU A 356 -11.59 18.62 -26.26
C LEU A 356 -10.41 19.33 -26.94
N MET A 357 -9.17 18.91 -26.70
CA MET A 357 -8.01 19.56 -27.30
C MET A 357 -7.88 19.30 -28.81
N ASN A 358 -8.51 18.24 -29.33
CA ASN A 358 -8.63 18.01 -30.76
C ASN A 358 -9.91 18.67 -31.33
N SER A 359 -9.92 20.00 -31.36
CA SER A 359 -11.09 20.79 -31.82
C SER A 359 -11.49 20.51 -33.27
N ALA A 360 -10.54 20.15 -34.14
CA ALA A 360 -10.81 19.78 -35.52
C ALA A 360 -11.70 18.53 -35.59
N PHE A 361 -11.33 17.48 -34.85
CA PHE A 361 -12.14 16.27 -34.75
C PHE A 361 -13.58 16.56 -34.30
N PHE A 362 -13.77 17.37 -33.25
CA PHE A 362 -15.13 17.68 -32.78
C PHE A 362 -15.94 18.53 -33.76
N THR A 363 -15.28 19.38 -34.54
CA THR A 363 -15.91 20.14 -35.63
C THR A 363 -16.40 19.20 -36.74
N ASP A 364 -15.60 18.19 -37.10
CA ASP A 364 -15.96 17.17 -38.09
C ASP A 364 -17.12 16.30 -37.58
N VAL A 365 -17.06 15.87 -36.31
CA VAL A 365 -18.13 15.13 -35.64
C VAL A 365 -19.44 15.90 -35.68
N LEU A 366 -19.44 17.18 -35.28
CA LEU A 366 -20.66 17.98 -35.32
C LEU A 366 -21.14 18.22 -36.76
N SER A 367 -20.24 18.40 -37.72
CA SER A 367 -20.60 18.54 -39.13
C SER A 367 -21.30 17.31 -39.69
N GLU A 368 -20.82 16.12 -39.34
CA GLU A 368 -21.41 14.82 -39.73
C GLU A 368 -22.77 14.56 -39.03
N ILE A 369 -22.91 14.98 -37.76
CA ILE A 369 -24.18 14.85 -37.03
C ILE A 369 -25.23 15.84 -37.54
N ASN A 370 -24.82 17.04 -37.98
CA ASN A 370 -25.70 18.17 -38.29
C ASN A 370 -26.76 17.88 -39.37
N GLU A 371 -26.51 16.92 -40.28
CA GLU A 371 -27.49 16.54 -41.30
C GLU A 371 -28.67 15.73 -40.73
N ASN A 372 -28.57 15.20 -39.51
CA ASN A 372 -29.53 14.26 -38.92
C ASN A 372 -29.64 14.39 -37.38
N ILE A 373 -29.44 15.58 -36.80
CA ILE A 373 -29.46 15.80 -35.33
C ILE A 373 -30.72 15.22 -34.66
N LEU A 374 -31.84 15.19 -35.38
CA LEU A 374 -33.15 14.81 -34.87
C LEU A 374 -33.58 13.38 -35.27
N ASP A 375 -32.95 12.77 -36.29
CA ASP A 375 -33.38 11.50 -36.87
C ASP A 375 -32.23 10.48 -36.95
N ASN A 376 -32.29 9.42 -36.14
CA ASN A 376 -31.37 8.26 -36.06
C ASN A 376 -30.10 8.39 -35.19
N SER A 377 -30.29 8.68 -33.90
CA SER A 377 -29.23 8.73 -32.86
C SER A 377 -28.23 7.56 -32.87
N LYS A 378 -28.68 6.31 -33.13
CA LYS A 378 -27.80 5.13 -33.15
C LYS A 378 -26.84 5.07 -34.35
N LYS A 379 -27.29 5.48 -35.54
CA LYS A 379 -26.45 5.42 -36.75
C LYS A 379 -25.32 6.46 -36.68
N ASN A 380 -25.62 7.65 -36.17
CA ASN A 380 -24.63 8.71 -36.00
C ASN A 380 -23.56 8.33 -34.97
N VAL A 381 -23.95 7.77 -33.82
CA VAL A 381 -22.98 7.24 -32.85
C VAL A 381 -22.09 6.15 -33.45
N LEU A 382 -22.65 5.23 -34.25
CA LEU A 382 -21.85 4.22 -34.94
C LEU A 382 -20.85 4.84 -35.94
N LYS A 383 -21.20 5.92 -36.63
CA LYS A 383 -20.27 6.64 -37.52
C LYS A 383 -19.15 7.31 -36.73
N ILE A 384 -19.47 8.01 -35.64
CA ILE A 384 -18.48 8.66 -34.77
C ILE A 384 -17.52 7.61 -34.19
N ASN A 385 -18.05 6.48 -33.71
CA ASN A 385 -17.24 5.39 -33.17
C ASN A 385 -16.32 4.73 -34.23
N ARG A 386 -16.65 4.82 -35.52
CA ARG A 386 -15.72 4.42 -36.59
C ARG A 386 -14.59 5.43 -36.78
N MET A 387 -14.83 6.72 -36.53
CA MET A 387 -13.77 7.74 -36.63
C MET A 387 -12.74 7.63 -35.51
N VAL A 388 -13.14 7.10 -34.34
CA VAL A 388 -12.26 6.85 -33.20
C VAL A 388 -11.89 5.38 -33.02
N SER A 389 -12.10 4.55 -34.05
CA SER A 389 -11.76 3.12 -33.99
C SER A 389 -10.26 2.95 -33.72
N GLY A 390 -9.91 2.12 -32.73
CA GLY A 390 -8.53 1.91 -32.29
C GLY A 390 -8.09 2.80 -31.13
N THR A 391 -8.99 3.62 -30.58
CA THR A 391 -8.79 4.34 -29.32
C THR A 391 -9.58 3.70 -28.18
N ASN A 392 -9.25 4.08 -26.95
CA ASN A 392 -9.89 3.64 -25.71
C ASN A 392 -11.21 4.36 -25.40
N ILE A 393 -11.86 4.84 -26.45
CA ILE A 393 -12.96 5.80 -26.35
C ILE A 393 -14.12 5.29 -27.18
N SER A 394 -15.30 5.33 -26.57
CA SER A 394 -16.55 5.05 -27.26
C SER A 394 -17.60 6.10 -26.93
N PHE A 395 -18.17 6.71 -27.95
CA PHE A 395 -19.28 7.63 -27.84
C PHE A 395 -20.59 6.86 -27.66
N TYR A 396 -21.49 7.43 -26.87
CA TYR A 396 -22.82 6.91 -26.62
C TYR A 396 -23.82 8.04 -26.34
N ILE A 397 -25.12 7.77 -26.43
CA ILE A 397 -26.15 8.72 -25.99
C ILE A 397 -26.54 8.41 -24.55
N ALA A 398 -26.22 9.31 -23.64
CA ALA A 398 -26.62 9.26 -22.26
C ALA A 398 -28.14 9.42 -22.13
N LYS A 399 -28.75 8.66 -21.20
CA LYS A 399 -30.20 8.73 -20.95
C LYS A 399 -30.66 10.06 -20.35
N ASN A 400 -29.76 10.74 -19.64
CA ASN A 400 -30.04 11.98 -18.94
C ASN A 400 -29.14 13.10 -19.48
N SER A 401 -29.70 14.29 -19.63
CA SER A 401 -28.97 15.54 -19.96
C SER A 401 -27.95 15.90 -18.86
N ILE A 402 -26.92 16.67 -19.18
CA ILE A 402 -25.89 17.07 -18.21
C ILE A 402 -26.50 17.90 -17.10
N ILE A 403 -27.48 18.74 -17.47
CA ILE A 403 -28.28 19.56 -16.56
C ILE A 403 -29.02 18.67 -15.56
N THR A 404 -29.63 17.58 -16.00
CA THR A 404 -30.35 16.64 -15.12
C THR A 404 -29.40 15.92 -14.17
N ILE A 405 -28.25 15.47 -14.67
CA ILE A 405 -27.26 14.76 -13.85
C ILE A 405 -26.71 15.67 -12.77
N ILE A 406 -26.23 16.86 -13.13
CA ILE A 406 -25.64 17.78 -12.17
C ILE A 406 -26.70 18.31 -11.20
N SER A 407 -27.93 18.55 -11.66
CA SER A 407 -29.04 18.93 -10.77
C SER A 407 -29.33 17.87 -9.71
N LYS A 408 -29.28 16.58 -10.08
CA LYS A 408 -29.38 15.48 -9.11
C LYS A 408 -28.20 15.44 -8.15
N ILE A 409 -26.97 15.61 -8.64
CA ILE A 409 -25.76 15.63 -7.80
C ILE A 409 -25.82 16.77 -6.77
N LEU A 410 -26.30 17.95 -7.19
CA LEU A 410 -26.38 19.14 -6.35
C LEU A 410 -27.70 19.26 -5.57
N ASN A 411 -28.59 18.27 -5.65
CA ASN A 411 -29.93 18.29 -5.05
C ASN A 411 -30.74 19.55 -5.41
N LEU A 412 -30.68 19.96 -6.69
CA LEU A 412 -31.47 21.05 -7.23
C LEU A 412 -32.86 20.52 -7.61
N GLU A 413 -33.90 20.95 -6.89
CA GLU A 413 -35.31 20.73 -7.25
C GLU A 413 -35.72 21.66 -8.40
N LEU A 414 -35.11 21.49 -9.57
CA LEU A 414 -35.38 22.31 -10.74
C LEU A 414 -36.02 21.47 -11.84
N ASN A 415 -37.30 21.74 -12.12
CA ASN A 415 -37.98 21.23 -13.30
C ASN A 415 -37.62 22.11 -14.49
N TYR A 416 -36.49 21.79 -15.13
CA TYR A 416 -36.17 22.36 -16.43
C TYR A 416 -37.06 21.69 -17.50
N ASP A 417 -37.95 22.48 -18.10
CA ASP A 417 -38.78 22.04 -19.22
C ASP A 417 -37.91 21.96 -20.49
N LEU A 418 -37.17 20.85 -20.59
CA LEU A 418 -36.34 20.47 -21.73
C LEU A 418 -37.12 19.50 -22.60
N ASP A 419 -37.30 19.87 -23.85
CA ASP A 419 -37.84 19.01 -24.89
C ASP A 419 -36.95 17.76 -25.07
N GLU A 420 -37.54 16.57 -25.24
CA GLU A 420 -36.80 15.31 -25.43
C GLU A 420 -35.82 15.38 -26.61
N GLU A 421 -36.15 16.15 -27.65
CA GLU A 421 -35.27 16.34 -28.81
C GLU A 421 -34.05 17.23 -28.49
N LEU A 422 -34.17 18.17 -27.56
CA LEU A 422 -33.05 19.00 -27.08
C LEU A 422 -32.07 18.18 -26.22
N CYS A 423 -32.58 17.13 -25.57
CA CYS A 423 -31.77 16.20 -24.78
C CYS A 423 -30.80 15.35 -25.61
N ILE A 424 -30.96 15.27 -26.95
CA ILE A 424 -30.06 14.48 -27.82
C ILE A 424 -28.74 15.21 -28.07
N LEU A 425 -28.78 16.53 -28.29
CA LEU A 425 -27.57 17.36 -28.48
C LEU A 425 -26.72 17.44 -27.21
N ASP A 426 -27.37 17.52 -26.05
CA ASP A 426 -26.73 17.46 -24.73
C ASP A 426 -26.52 16.02 -24.22
N GLY A 427 -27.01 15.04 -24.98
CA GLY A 427 -27.02 13.63 -24.64
C GLY A 427 -25.80 12.87 -25.14
N LEU A 428 -25.04 13.42 -26.10
CA LEU A 428 -23.81 12.77 -26.55
C LEU A 428 -22.79 12.77 -25.41
N SER A 429 -22.39 11.58 -25.00
CA SER A 429 -21.40 11.33 -23.97
C SER A 429 -20.30 10.42 -24.51
N ILE A 430 -19.27 10.27 -23.69
CA ILE A 430 -18.06 9.52 -24.01
C ILE A 430 -17.77 8.55 -22.87
N GLU A 431 -17.51 7.30 -23.23
CA GLU A 431 -17.07 6.26 -22.30
C GLU A 431 -15.57 6.06 -22.56
N TYR A 432 -14.76 6.44 -21.58
CA TYR A 432 -13.33 6.16 -21.58
C TYR A 432 -13.08 4.81 -20.90
N LYS A 433 -12.49 3.89 -21.64
CA LYS A 433 -12.10 2.55 -21.17
C LYS A 433 -10.59 2.48 -21.12
N PRO A 434 -9.95 2.78 -19.97
CA PRO A 434 -8.51 2.67 -19.86
C PRO A 434 -8.06 1.29 -20.33
N ASN A 435 -6.88 1.20 -20.96
CA ASN A 435 -6.29 -0.11 -21.24
C ASN A 435 -6.12 -0.91 -19.94
N HIS A 436 -6.03 -2.23 -20.03
CA HIS A 436 -6.02 -3.14 -18.89
C HIS A 436 -5.07 -2.74 -17.76
N VAL A 437 -3.86 -2.26 -18.09
CA VAL A 437 -2.89 -1.77 -17.11
C VAL A 437 -3.40 -0.51 -16.38
N PHE A 438 -4.08 0.38 -17.10
CA PHE A 438 -4.62 1.63 -16.58
C PHE A 438 -5.95 1.50 -15.82
N GLN A 439 -6.70 0.43 -16.03
CA GLN A 439 -7.87 0.13 -15.20
C GLN A 439 -7.50 -0.04 -13.72
N LEU A 440 -6.26 -0.42 -13.42
CA LEU A 440 -5.76 -0.49 -12.05
C LEU A 440 -5.46 0.90 -11.45
N PHE A 441 -5.28 1.93 -12.27
CA PHE A 441 -4.91 3.28 -11.81
C PHE A 441 -6.10 4.23 -11.73
N PHE A 442 -7.11 4.04 -12.58
CA PHE A 442 -8.31 4.84 -12.60
C PHE A 442 -9.44 4.15 -11.85
N SER A 443 -9.96 4.80 -10.82
CA SER A 443 -11.20 4.35 -10.20
C SER A 443 -12.38 4.65 -11.12
N LYS A 444 -13.49 3.92 -10.97
CA LYS A 444 -14.75 4.23 -11.67
C LYS A 444 -15.18 5.69 -11.46
N LYS A 445 -15.03 6.18 -10.23
CA LYS A 445 -15.24 7.60 -9.90
C LYS A 445 -14.44 8.54 -10.81
N ASN A 446 -13.17 8.23 -11.08
CA ASN A 446 -12.35 9.07 -11.95
C ASN A 446 -12.88 9.11 -13.38
N ILE A 447 -13.36 7.98 -13.89
CA ILE A 447 -13.92 7.88 -15.24
C ILE A 447 -15.23 8.68 -15.32
N ASP A 448 -16.12 8.50 -14.34
CA ASP A 448 -17.40 9.23 -14.28
C ASP A 448 -17.19 10.75 -14.16
N GLU A 449 -16.23 11.19 -13.35
CA GLU A 449 -15.89 12.61 -13.19
C GLU A 449 -15.27 13.21 -14.48
N LEU A 450 -14.42 12.46 -15.18
CA LEU A 450 -13.90 12.88 -16.49
C LEU A 450 -15.01 12.96 -17.55
N GLU A 451 -15.99 12.06 -17.52
CA GLU A 451 -17.16 12.15 -18.39
C GLU A 451 -17.93 13.45 -18.14
N LEU A 452 -18.14 13.84 -16.88
CA LEU A 452 -18.82 15.11 -16.56
C LEU A 452 -18.07 16.32 -17.10
N VAL A 453 -16.72 16.33 -17.00
CA VAL A 453 -15.87 17.37 -17.59
C VAL A 453 -16.06 17.43 -19.10
N PHE A 454 -15.98 16.28 -19.78
CA PHE A 454 -16.21 16.18 -21.23
C PHE A 454 -17.58 16.76 -21.60
N ARG A 455 -18.64 16.29 -20.95
CA ARG A 455 -20.02 16.69 -21.30
C ARG A 455 -20.21 18.18 -21.19
N MET A 456 -19.74 18.81 -20.11
CA MET A 456 -19.85 20.26 -19.94
C MET A 456 -19.09 21.05 -21.01
N LEU A 457 -17.86 20.64 -21.33
CA LEU A 457 -17.08 21.28 -22.39
C LEU A 457 -17.73 21.07 -23.76
N PHE A 458 -18.23 19.87 -24.02
CA PHE A 458 -18.90 19.52 -25.27
C PHE A 458 -20.21 20.29 -25.45
N THR A 459 -21.02 20.46 -24.39
CA THR A 459 -22.22 21.31 -24.42
C THR A 459 -21.90 22.75 -24.83
N LEU A 460 -20.86 23.36 -24.25
CA LEU A 460 -20.40 24.69 -24.65
C LEU A 460 -19.91 24.72 -26.10
N PHE A 461 -19.19 23.70 -26.54
CA PHE A 461 -18.69 23.56 -27.90
C PHE A 461 -19.84 23.45 -28.92
N VAL A 462 -20.85 22.63 -28.64
CA VAL A 462 -22.06 22.46 -29.48
C VAL A 462 -22.80 23.79 -29.61
N ILE A 463 -23.02 24.52 -28.51
CA ILE A 463 -23.71 25.81 -28.55
C ILE A 463 -22.94 26.79 -29.44
N ASN A 464 -21.62 26.87 -29.29
CA ASN A 464 -20.78 27.73 -30.14
C ASN A 464 -20.86 27.33 -31.62
N PHE A 465 -20.71 26.04 -31.92
CA PHE A 465 -20.75 25.54 -33.29
C PHE A 465 -22.09 25.83 -33.97
N SER A 466 -23.21 25.58 -33.28
CA SER A 466 -24.55 25.84 -33.80
C SER A 466 -24.77 27.33 -34.09
N ILE A 467 -24.35 28.21 -33.19
CA ILE A 467 -24.60 29.65 -33.31
C ILE A 467 -23.71 30.30 -34.36
N VAL A 468 -22.45 29.88 -34.50
CA VAL A 468 -21.52 30.43 -35.52
C VAL A 468 -22.04 30.24 -36.95
N ARG A 469 -22.88 29.22 -37.18
CA ARG A 469 -23.44 28.90 -38.51
C ARG A 469 -24.70 29.69 -38.85
N ASP A 470 -25.35 30.32 -37.87
CA ASP A 470 -26.56 31.12 -38.07
C ASP A 470 -26.24 32.60 -38.39
N ASN A 471 -27.25 33.36 -38.83
CA ASN A 471 -27.12 34.81 -39.00
C ASN A 471 -26.80 35.49 -37.67
N ARG A 472 -25.77 36.35 -37.67
CA ARG A 472 -25.33 37.05 -36.45
C ARG A 472 -26.33 38.13 -36.04
N SER A 473 -27.05 37.88 -34.96
CA SER A 473 -27.82 38.87 -34.20
C SER A 473 -27.08 39.32 -32.94
N THR A 474 -27.50 40.42 -32.33
CA THR A 474 -26.98 40.87 -31.03
C THR A 474 -27.08 39.76 -29.98
N PHE A 475 -28.19 39.03 -29.97
CA PHE A 475 -28.41 37.89 -29.08
C PHE A 475 -27.37 36.79 -29.30
N SER A 476 -27.15 36.35 -30.54
CA SER A 476 -26.13 35.34 -30.86
C SER A 476 -24.71 35.79 -30.47
N ASN A 477 -24.39 37.07 -30.65
CA ASN A 477 -23.08 37.61 -30.30
C ASN A 477 -22.85 37.60 -28.79
N LEU A 478 -23.89 37.88 -28.00
CA LEU A 478 -23.82 37.80 -26.54
C LEU A 478 -23.61 36.35 -26.07
N ILE A 479 -24.32 35.37 -26.65
CA ILE A 479 -24.11 33.95 -26.32
C ILE A 479 -22.68 33.52 -26.65
N LEU A 480 -22.20 33.81 -27.87
CA LEU A 480 -20.83 33.48 -28.28
C LEU A 480 -19.79 34.11 -27.34
N THR A 481 -20.01 35.37 -26.96
CA THR A 481 -19.11 36.08 -26.04
C THR A 481 -19.08 35.42 -24.66
N LEU A 482 -20.26 35.11 -24.10
CA LEU A 482 -20.38 34.46 -22.79
C LEU A 482 -19.75 33.06 -22.81
N ASN A 483 -20.06 32.23 -23.82
CA ASN A 483 -19.45 30.92 -23.96
C ASN A 483 -17.94 30.98 -24.10
N ASN A 484 -17.42 31.92 -24.92
CA ASN A 484 -15.98 32.09 -25.05
C ASN A 484 -15.33 32.51 -23.74
N PHE A 485 -15.99 33.30 -22.91
CA PHE A 485 -15.51 33.63 -21.57
C PHE A 485 -15.53 32.42 -20.63
N LEU A 486 -16.59 31.61 -20.63
CA LEU A 486 -16.65 30.37 -19.86
C LEU A 486 -15.52 29.41 -20.26
N VAL A 487 -15.38 29.13 -21.56
CA VAL A 487 -14.31 28.27 -22.10
C VAL A 487 -12.92 28.83 -21.80
N SER A 488 -12.69 30.12 -22.02
CA SER A 488 -11.39 30.76 -21.72
C SER A 488 -11.09 30.75 -20.23
N SER A 489 -12.11 30.85 -19.38
CA SER A 489 -11.94 30.78 -17.92
C SER A 489 -11.63 29.38 -17.42
N PHE A 490 -12.10 28.35 -18.14
CA PHE A 490 -11.71 26.97 -17.89
C PHE A 490 -10.25 26.73 -18.34
N TYR A 491 -9.91 27.06 -19.58
CA TYR A 491 -8.53 26.95 -20.09
C TYR A 491 -7.63 28.11 -19.63
N THR A 492 -7.81 28.58 -18.40
CA THR A 492 -6.82 29.49 -17.80
C THR A 492 -5.43 28.84 -17.83
N ASN A 493 -4.38 29.67 -17.79
CA ASN A 493 -3.00 29.22 -17.90
C ASN A 493 -2.66 28.04 -16.96
N ASN A 494 -3.33 27.89 -15.83
CA ASN A 494 -3.09 26.79 -14.90
C ASN A 494 -3.59 25.43 -15.44
N ILE A 495 -4.88 25.32 -15.80
CA ILE A 495 -5.45 24.08 -16.34
C ILE A 495 -4.78 23.72 -17.67
N LEU A 496 -4.63 24.70 -18.56
CA LEU A 496 -4.02 24.46 -19.87
C LEU A 496 -2.56 24.00 -19.74
N LYS A 497 -1.79 24.57 -18.80
CA LYS A 497 -0.43 24.14 -18.53
C LYS A 497 -0.38 22.73 -17.97
N GLU A 498 -1.24 22.37 -17.03
CA GLU A 498 -1.30 20.99 -16.50
C GLU A 498 -1.68 19.99 -17.59
N ILE A 499 -2.61 20.34 -18.48
CA ILE A 499 -3.03 19.51 -19.62
C ILE A 499 -1.86 19.29 -20.61
N LEU A 500 -1.10 20.35 -20.92
CA LEU A 500 -0.06 20.33 -21.95
C LEU A 500 1.33 19.90 -21.44
N GLN A 501 1.66 20.16 -20.17
CA GLN A 501 3.02 20.05 -19.62
C GLN A 501 3.08 19.13 -18.41
N MET A 502 2.25 18.09 -18.36
CA MET A 502 2.26 17.11 -17.28
C MET A 502 3.64 16.42 -17.19
N GLN A 503 4.53 16.94 -16.34
CA GLN A 503 5.85 16.33 -16.08
C GLN A 503 5.69 15.19 -15.10
N ILE A 504 5.98 13.97 -15.52
CA ILE A 504 5.74 12.79 -14.70
C ILE A 504 7.06 12.13 -14.37
N ASN A 505 7.38 12.08 -13.08
CA ASN A 505 8.59 11.42 -12.58
C ASN A 505 8.28 9.98 -12.14
N ASP A 506 7.07 9.75 -11.65
CA ASP A 506 6.61 8.45 -11.17
C ASP A 506 5.10 8.29 -11.30
N LEU A 507 4.65 7.04 -11.35
CA LEU A 507 3.25 6.68 -11.58
C LEU A 507 2.30 7.14 -10.45
N ASN A 508 2.77 7.17 -9.20
CA ASN A 508 1.97 7.69 -8.08
C ASN A 508 1.74 9.19 -8.20
N SER A 509 2.79 9.93 -8.52
CA SER A 509 2.72 11.36 -8.83
C SER A 509 1.81 11.63 -10.03
N CYS A 510 1.86 10.77 -11.06
CA CYS A 510 0.96 10.82 -12.21
C CYS A 510 -0.51 10.76 -11.78
N VAL A 511 -0.89 9.68 -11.11
CA VAL A 511 -2.26 9.45 -10.65
C VAL A 511 -2.72 10.58 -9.73
N SER A 512 -1.86 11.03 -8.80
CA SER A 512 -2.19 12.15 -7.92
C SER A 512 -2.47 13.43 -8.70
N ARG A 513 -1.68 13.73 -9.74
CA ARG A 513 -1.89 14.91 -10.58
C ARG A 513 -3.15 14.85 -11.41
N ILE A 514 -3.48 13.69 -11.98
CA ILE A 514 -4.74 13.52 -12.73
C ILE A 514 -5.95 13.74 -11.81
N ASN A 515 -5.91 13.18 -10.60
CA ASN A 515 -6.96 13.39 -9.61
C ASN A 515 -7.11 14.86 -9.25
N GLU A 516 -5.99 15.57 -9.08
CA GLU A 516 -6.01 17.00 -8.82
C GLU A 516 -6.56 17.78 -10.02
N LEU A 517 -6.16 17.41 -11.24
CA LEU A 517 -6.70 18.03 -12.46
C LEU A 517 -8.20 17.84 -12.56
N ILE A 518 -8.72 16.62 -12.38
CA ILE A 518 -10.16 16.34 -12.39
C ILE A 518 -10.87 17.24 -11.36
N ARG A 519 -10.35 17.30 -10.13
CA ARG A 519 -10.92 18.13 -9.06
C ARG A 519 -10.96 19.61 -9.43
N LEU A 520 -9.86 20.13 -9.98
CA LEU A 520 -9.78 21.52 -10.44
C LEU A 520 -10.73 21.76 -11.61
N SER A 521 -10.84 20.83 -12.56
CA SER A 521 -11.73 20.93 -13.71
C SER A 521 -13.20 20.95 -13.30
N LEU A 522 -13.63 20.07 -12.39
CA LEU A 522 -15.01 20.07 -11.89
C LEU A 522 -15.36 21.39 -11.18
N ARG A 523 -14.41 21.96 -10.42
CA ARG A 523 -14.57 23.25 -9.76
C ARG A 523 -14.65 24.40 -10.76
N ASP A 524 -13.72 24.46 -11.71
CA ASP A 524 -13.60 25.58 -12.65
C ASP A 524 -14.67 25.54 -13.76
N LEU A 525 -15.30 24.38 -13.98
CA LEU A 525 -16.54 24.23 -14.76
C LEU A 525 -17.82 24.50 -13.94
N TYR A 526 -17.67 24.85 -12.65
CA TYR A 526 -18.77 25.14 -11.72
C TYR A 526 -19.77 24.00 -11.54
N ILE A 527 -19.35 22.75 -11.80
CA ILE A 527 -20.18 21.55 -11.61
C ILE A 527 -20.44 21.31 -10.12
N THR A 528 -19.56 21.82 -9.25
CA THR A 528 -19.65 21.70 -7.79
C THR A 528 -20.28 22.92 -7.11
N SER A 529 -20.57 24.01 -7.83
CA SER A 529 -21.20 25.22 -7.27
C SER A 529 -22.71 25.21 -7.49
N PHE A 530 -23.47 25.10 -6.39
CA PHE A 530 -24.93 25.11 -6.41
C PHE A 530 -25.50 26.38 -7.06
N ASN A 531 -25.02 27.56 -6.66
CA ASN A 531 -25.58 28.84 -7.11
C ASN A 531 -25.23 29.11 -8.57
N VAL A 532 -23.97 28.87 -8.95
CA VAL A 532 -23.51 29.12 -10.32
C VAL A 532 -24.18 28.15 -11.28
N PHE A 533 -24.24 26.86 -10.92
CA PHE A 533 -24.84 25.86 -11.81
C PHE A 533 -26.34 26.07 -12.02
N LYS A 534 -27.09 26.55 -11.01
CA LYS A 534 -28.50 26.93 -11.18
C LYS A 534 -28.69 27.98 -12.28
N ILE A 535 -27.77 28.93 -12.39
CA ILE A 535 -27.81 29.96 -13.43
C ILE A 535 -27.35 29.38 -14.77
N LEU A 536 -26.28 28.58 -14.79
CA LEU A 536 -25.79 27.91 -16.00
C LEU A 536 -26.81 26.93 -16.60
N GLY A 537 -27.57 26.20 -15.78
CA GLY A 537 -28.64 25.34 -16.24
C GLY A 537 -29.74 26.12 -16.97
N SER A 538 -30.14 27.27 -16.40
CA SER A 538 -31.09 28.20 -17.04
C SER A 538 -30.54 28.77 -18.36
N TYR A 539 -29.24 29.10 -18.37
CA TYR A 539 -28.53 29.56 -19.56
C TYR A 539 -28.52 28.51 -20.69
N PHE A 540 -28.18 27.25 -20.38
CA PHE A 540 -28.16 26.18 -21.37
C PHE A 540 -29.54 25.93 -21.97
N VAL A 541 -30.60 25.94 -21.15
CA VAL A 541 -31.99 25.85 -21.64
C VAL A 541 -32.30 26.97 -22.63
N LEU A 542 -31.88 28.20 -22.33
CA LEU A 542 -32.08 29.36 -23.19
C LEU A 542 -31.31 29.21 -24.51
N CYS A 543 -30.05 28.77 -24.48
CA CYS A 543 -29.26 28.50 -25.68
C CYS A 543 -29.89 27.41 -26.56
N PHE A 544 -30.31 26.30 -25.97
CA PHE A 544 -30.92 25.19 -26.70
C PHE A 544 -32.27 25.57 -27.31
N LYS A 545 -33.11 26.34 -26.59
CA LYS A 545 -34.35 26.90 -27.15
C LYS A 545 -34.08 27.82 -28.33
N TYR A 546 -33.04 28.65 -28.27
CA TYR A 546 -32.63 29.47 -29.40
C TYR A 546 -32.15 28.63 -30.59
N ILE A 547 -31.29 27.64 -30.37
CA ILE A 547 -30.76 26.79 -31.44
C ILE A 547 -31.89 26.08 -32.20
N LYS A 548 -32.88 25.53 -31.48
CA LYS A 548 -34.01 24.78 -32.05
C LYS A 548 -35.09 25.68 -32.65
N TYR A 549 -35.56 26.68 -31.91
CA TYR A 549 -36.74 27.47 -32.28
C TYR A 549 -36.40 28.83 -32.89
N LYS A 550 -35.12 29.22 -32.91
CA LYS A 550 -34.64 30.55 -33.32
C LYS A 550 -35.32 31.72 -32.59
N LYS A 551 -35.82 31.46 -31.37
CA LYS A 551 -36.50 32.47 -30.54
C LYS A 551 -35.50 33.16 -29.63
N GLU A 552 -35.34 34.47 -29.83
CA GLU A 552 -34.46 35.31 -29.01
C GLU A 552 -35.14 35.68 -27.68
N ASP A 553 -34.38 35.63 -26.57
CA ASP A 553 -34.81 36.08 -25.24
C ASP A 553 -33.71 36.95 -24.62
N CYS A 554 -33.56 38.15 -25.18
CA CYS A 554 -32.51 39.09 -24.77
C CYS A 554 -32.60 39.46 -23.28
N GLU A 555 -33.79 39.64 -22.73
CA GLU A 555 -33.97 39.98 -21.31
C GLU A 555 -33.57 38.81 -20.41
N GLY A 556 -33.95 37.57 -20.76
CA GLY A 556 -33.51 36.37 -20.08
C GLY A 556 -31.98 36.23 -20.08
N LEU A 557 -31.34 36.45 -21.24
CA LEU A 557 -29.88 36.36 -21.36
C LEU A 557 -29.16 37.47 -20.57
N LYS A 558 -29.66 38.71 -20.62
CA LYS A 558 -29.11 39.81 -19.81
C LYS A 558 -29.20 39.49 -18.33
N LYS A 559 -30.33 38.97 -17.86
CA LYS A 559 -30.51 38.53 -16.47
C LYS A 559 -29.51 37.44 -16.08
N VAL A 560 -29.33 36.41 -16.91
CA VAL A 560 -28.32 35.35 -16.71
C VAL A 560 -26.93 35.96 -16.53
N ILE A 561 -26.53 36.90 -17.38
CA ILE A 561 -25.19 37.51 -17.32
C ILE A 561 -25.01 38.34 -16.03
N LEU A 562 -26.06 39.08 -15.62
CA LEU A 562 -26.04 39.87 -14.39
C LEU A 562 -25.97 38.97 -13.14
N ASP A 563 -26.75 37.89 -13.12
CA ASP A 563 -26.78 36.93 -12.02
C ASP A 563 -25.43 36.17 -11.93
N LEU A 564 -24.90 35.69 -13.07
CA LEU A 564 -23.57 35.05 -13.12
C LEU A 564 -22.48 35.99 -12.61
N ASN A 565 -22.45 37.24 -13.06
CA ASN A 565 -21.47 38.22 -12.60
C ASN A 565 -21.53 38.41 -11.08
N THR A 566 -22.73 38.42 -10.51
CA THR A 566 -22.92 38.67 -9.07
C THR A 566 -22.51 37.46 -8.24
N VAL A 567 -22.90 36.25 -8.66
CA VAL A 567 -22.57 35.02 -7.93
C VAL A 567 -21.09 34.69 -8.03
N ILE A 568 -20.48 34.82 -9.21
CA ILE A 568 -19.04 34.52 -9.40
C ILE A 568 -18.14 35.50 -8.64
N ASP A 569 -18.53 36.78 -8.55
CA ASP A 569 -17.81 37.79 -7.76
C ASP A 569 -17.88 37.48 -6.25
N ASN A 570 -19.05 37.05 -5.76
CA ASN A 570 -19.23 36.67 -4.36
C ASN A 570 -18.49 35.38 -3.98
N GLU A 571 -18.43 34.41 -4.89
CA GLU A 571 -17.80 33.11 -4.61
C GLU A 571 -16.26 33.15 -4.75
N ASN A 572 -15.67 34.22 -5.32
CA ASN A 572 -14.21 34.42 -5.48
C ASN A 572 -13.44 33.27 -6.16
N TYR A 573 -14.13 32.33 -6.83
CA TYR A 573 -13.48 31.14 -7.39
C TYR A 573 -12.65 31.42 -8.63
N ASN A 574 -13.04 32.39 -9.47
CA ASN A 574 -12.34 32.68 -10.73
C ASN A 574 -12.35 34.19 -11.04
N ILE A 575 -11.34 34.89 -10.54
CA ILE A 575 -11.14 36.34 -10.73
C ILE A 575 -11.07 36.70 -12.23
N PHE A 576 -10.56 35.80 -13.06
CA PHE A 576 -10.50 36.02 -14.50
C PHE A 576 -11.90 36.06 -15.13
N LEU A 577 -12.77 35.08 -14.82
CA LEU A 577 -14.15 35.08 -15.29
C LEU A 577 -14.95 36.28 -14.73
N ALA A 578 -14.78 36.61 -13.45
CA ALA A 578 -15.44 37.76 -12.84
C ALA A 578 -15.12 39.07 -13.60
N ASN A 579 -13.86 39.27 -13.97
CA ASN A 579 -13.43 40.43 -14.75
C ASN A 579 -14.03 40.47 -16.16
N LEU A 580 -14.12 39.31 -16.83
CA LEU A 580 -14.73 39.20 -18.16
C LEU A 580 -16.23 39.49 -18.12
N LEU A 581 -16.94 38.92 -17.14
CA LEU A 581 -18.36 39.17 -16.93
C LEU A 581 -18.63 40.63 -16.54
N TYR A 582 -17.76 41.26 -15.75
CA TYR A 582 -17.90 42.67 -15.40
C TYR A 582 -17.78 43.59 -16.62
N ARG A 583 -16.88 43.27 -17.56
CA ARG A 583 -16.77 43.99 -18.84
C ARG A 583 -18.01 43.80 -19.69
N MET A 584 -18.53 42.58 -19.76
CA MET A 584 -19.77 42.27 -20.48
C MET A 584 -20.98 43.02 -19.90
N LYS A 585 -21.11 43.00 -18.57
CA LYS A 585 -22.13 43.74 -17.82
C LYS A 585 -22.07 45.24 -18.12
N LYS A 586 -20.87 45.84 -18.13
CA LYS A 586 -20.70 47.26 -18.47
C LYS A 586 -21.16 47.60 -19.89
N HIS A 587 -21.03 46.68 -20.84
CA HIS A 587 -21.53 46.87 -22.20
C HIS A 587 -23.05 46.79 -22.24
N ILE A 588 -23.62 45.77 -21.60
CA ILE A 588 -25.07 45.51 -21.56
C ILE A 588 -25.86 46.62 -20.85
N VAL A 589 -25.29 47.25 -19.82
CA VAL A 589 -25.94 48.33 -19.05
C VAL A 589 -25.86 49.68 -19.76
N LYS A 590 -24.98 49.82 -20.78
CA LYS A 590 -24.82 51.05 -21.56
C LYS A 590 -25.67 51.09 -22.84
N GLU A 591 -26.12 49.93 -23.31
CA GLU A 591 -27.13 49.76 -24.37
C GLU A 591 -28.54 49.72 -23.78
#